data_AF-A0AAE9LRZ0-F1
#
_entry.id   AF-A0AAE9LRZ0-F1
#
_cell.length_a   1.000
_cell.length_b   1.000
_cell.length_c   1.000
_cell.angle_alpha   90.00
_cell.angle_beta   90.00
_cell.angle_gamma   90.00
#
_symmetry.space_group_name_H-M   'P 1'
#
loop_
_entity.id
_entity.type
_entity.pdbx_description
1 polymer ?
#
loop_
_entity_poly.entity_id
_entity_poly.type
_entity_poly.pdbx_seq_one_letter_code
_entity_poly.pdbx_strand_id
1 'polypeptide(L)'
;MHHSRGKSKNSKIAQAPKQKISYEKKLDPVITEYAVRALNWLRKAAFLMSAPKLDICVEDTGYEIAFAGRSNAGKSSAINALTNQKQLARASKKPGRTQMINFFSLGNPDQRLVDLPGYGYAAVPEAMKIVWQKELENYLIHRQSLQGLVLLMDIRHPLQHFDVMMLEWAYSRKLFVHVLLTKSDKMNRGPANQALLDVKQQLKKMKLDFSIQLFSSLNKQGLEELASVMGGRLNFTLEQSAEFDLALIPEAEADDLAEDSIEEDDESEAFDAEEIEVDPPEQAPKPD
;
A
#
# COMPACT_ATOMS: atom_id res chain seq x y z
N MET A 1 -63.65 24.88 46.15
CA MET A 1 -62.38 25.60 45.93
C MET A 1 -61.50 24.73 45.02
N HIS A 2 -61.58 24.95 43.70
CA HIS A 2 -60.56 25.58 42.84
C HIS A 2 -59.23 24.79 42.78
N HIS A 3 -58.95 24.11 41.64
CA HIS A 3 -57.99 24.51 40.57
C HIS A 3 -56.52 24.14 40.92
N SER A 4 -55.62 23.69 40.04
CA SER A 4 -55.63 23.46 38.60
C SER A 4 -54.52 22.47 38.23
N ARG A 5 -54.66 21.88 37.02
CA ARG A 5 -53.55 21.40 36.20
C ARG A 5 -52.46 22.48 36.10
N GLY A 6 -51.20 22.08 36.28
CA GLY A 6 -50.01 22.83 35.88
C GLY A 6 -49.31 22.13 34.72
N LYS A 7 -49.53 22.62 33.49
CA LYS A 7 -48.71 22.30 32.31
C LYS A 7 -47.36 23.01 32.48
N SER A 8 -46.24 22.30 32.33
CA SER A 8 -44.96 22.96 32.01
C SER A 8 -44.73 22.89 30.50
N LYS A 9 -44.61 24.08 29.88
CA LYS A 9 -44.31 24.29 28.47
C LYS A 9 -42.80 24.50 28.30
N ASN A 10 -42.29 23.94 27.20
CA ASN A 10 -41.14 24.41 26.41
C ASN A 10 -39.74 24.46 27.06
N SER A 11 -38.84 23.64 26.50
CA SER A 11 -37.77 24.23 25.70
C SER A 11 -37.47 23.34 24.48
N LYS A 12 -37.81 23.86 23.30
CA LYS A 12 -37.29 23.37 22.03
C LYS A 12 -35.80 23.69 22.03
N ILE A 13 -34.95 22.72 22.34
CA ILE A 13 -33.53 22.83 22.02
C ILE A 13 -33.44 22.64 20.51
N ALA A 14 -33.18 23.74 19.82
CA ALA A 14 -32.94 23.79 18.39
C ALA A 14 -31.90 22.73 18.00
N GLN A 15 -32.24 21.90 17.03
CA GLN A 15 -31.28 21.05 16.33
C GLN A 15 -30.33 21.96 15.56
N ALA A 16 -29.22 22.34 16.18
CA ALA A 16 -28.10 22.91 15.45
C ALA A 16 -27.60 21.84 14.46
N PRO A 17 -27.48 22.15 13.16
CA PRO A 17 -26.96 21.20 12.20
C PRO A 17 -25.54 20.83 12.62
N LYS A 18 -25.33 19.55 12.97
CA LYS A 18 -23.99 18.99 13.17
C LYS A 18 -23.31 19.02 11.80
N GLN A 19 -22.62 20.11 11.47
CA GLN A 19 -21.71 20.12 10.34
C GLN A 19 -20.68 19.02 10.60
N LYS A 20 -20.73 17.96 9.80
CA LYS A 20 -19.64 16.99 9.70
C LYS A 20 -18.46 17.76 9.15
N ILE A 21 -17.56 18.20 10.02
CA ILE A 21 -16.25 18.66 9.62
C ILE A 21 -15.51 17.41 9.13
N SER A 22 -15.60 17.11 7.84
CA SER A 22 -14.74 16.13 7.20
C SER A 22 -13.38 16.76 7.01
N TYR A 23 -12.45 16.44 7.91
CA TYR A 23 -11.04 16.68 7.67
C TYR A 23 -10.58 15.72 6.56
N GLU A 24 -10.82 16.09 5.30
CA GLU A 24 -10.06 15.49 4.21
C GLU A 24 -8.62 15.95 4.38
N LYS A 25 -7.79 15.05 4.90
CA LYS A 25 -6.34 15.22 4.92
C LYS A 25 -5.90 15.25 3.44
N LYS A 26 -5.83 16.42 2.83
CA LYS A 26 -5.16 16.60 1.53
C LYS A 26 -3.71 16.20 1.74
N LEU A 27 -3.33 15.00 1.28
CA LEU A 27 -1.93 14.60 1.24
C LEU A 27 -1.19 15.48 0.25
N ASP A 28 0.07 15.77 0.56
CA ASP A 28 0.98 16.48 -0.34
C ASP A 28 1.05 15.73 -1.70
N PRO A 29 0.86 16.42 -2.84
CA PRO A 29 0.98 15.82 -4.17
C PRO A 29 2.29 15.05 -4.37
N VAL A 30 3.40 15.52 -3.81
CA VAL A 30 4.73 14.87 -3.93
C VAL A 30 4.76 13.56 -3.16
N ILE A 31 4.19 13.52 -1.94
CA ILE A 31 4.09 12.29 -1.14
C ILE A 31 3.21 11.26 -1.87
N THR A 32 2.16 11.73 -2.53
CA THR A 32 1.26 10.90 -3.32
C THR A 32 1.96 10.33 -4.55
N GLU A 33 2.74 11.15 -5.26
CA GLU A 33 3.55 10.71 -6.40
C GLU A 33 4.58 9.66 -5.99
N TYR A 34 5.35 9.91 -4.93
CA TYR A 34 6.34 8.96 -4.43
C TYR A 34 5.72 7.60 -4.09
N ALA A 35 4.60 7.60 -3.37
CA ALA A 35 3.89 6.39 -3.00
C ALA A 35 3.41 5.59 -4.23
N VAL A 36 2.84 6.28 -5.24
CA VAL A 36 2.37 5.65 -6.48
C VAL A 36 3.53 5.11 -7.30
N ARG A 37 4.62 5.87 -7.47
CA ARG A 37 5.80 5.41 -8.23
C ARG A 37 6.50 4.25 -7.53
N ALA A 38 6.64 4.29 -6.21
CA ALA A 38 7.19 3.18 -5.43
C ALA A 38 6.32 1.93 -5.58
N LEU A 39 4.99 2.06 -5.53
CA LEU A 39 4.07 0.95 -5.73
C LEU A 39 4.19 0.34 -7.13
N ASN A 40 4.33 1.15 -8.16
CA ASN A 40 4.56 0.67 -9.53
C ASN A 40 5.91 -0.02 -9.68
N TRP A 41 6.97 0.53 -9.08
CA TRP A 41 8.30 -0.06 -9.08
C TRP A 41 8.31 -1.46 -8.43
N LEU A 42 7.60 -1.64 -7.30
CA LEU A 42 7.47 -2.94 -6.64
C LEU A 42 6.83 -4.02 -7.52
N ARG A 43 6.12 -3.66 -8.59
CA ARG A 43 5.56 -4.63 -9.56
C ARG A 43 6.63 -5.30 -10.41
N LYS A 44 7.84 -4.73 -10.50
CA LYS A 44 9.02 -5.35 -11.12
C LYS A 44 9.54 -6.57 -10.34
N ALA A 45 8.94 -6.88 -9.19
CA ALA A 45 9.35 -8.01 -8.36
C ALA A 45 9.39 -9.33 -9.14
N ALA A 46 10.50 -10.05 -9.09
CA ALA A 46 10.64 -11.37 -9.70
C ALA A 46 11.23 -12.35 -8.70
N PHE A 47 10.82 -13.62 -8.77
CA PHE A 47 11.42 -14.65 -7.93
C PHE A 47 12.90 -14.80 -8.25
N LEU A 48 13.74 -14.69 -7.21
CA LEU A 48 15.19 -14.82 -7.32
C LEU A 48 15.64 -16.20 -6.88
N MET A 49 15.37 -16.56 -5.61
CA MET A 49 15.69 -17.89 -5.09
C MET A 49 14.92 -18.23 -3.81
N SER A 50 14.97 -19.51 -3.43
CA SER A 50 14.55 -19.99 -2.12
C SER A 50 15.75 -20.62 -1.40
N ALA A 51 16.03 -20.17 -0.18
CA ALA A 51 17.13 -20.69 0.64
C ALA A 51 16.57 -21.45 1.86
N PRO A 52 17.09 -22.66 2.17
CA PRO A 52 16.67 -23.42 3.36
C PRO A 52 17.31 -22.88 4.65
N LYS A 53 18.40 -22.11 4.52
CA LYS A 53 19.24 -21.58 5.58
C LYS A 53 19.89 -20.28 5.11
N LEU A 54 20.38 -19.47 6.06
CA LEU A 54 21.04 -18.20 5.77
C LEU A 54 22.42 -18.33 5.12
N ASP A 55 23.13 -19.42 5.40
CA ASP A 55 24.46 -19.68 4.85
C ASP A 55 24.47 -19.97 3.34
N ILE A 56 23.32 -20.34 2.76
CA ILE A 56 23.15 -20.66 1.33
C ILE A 56 22.25 -19.62 0.63
N CYS A 57 22.05 -18.45 1.24
CA CYS A 57 21.22 -17.40 0.64
C CYS A 57 22.04 -16.42 -0.21
N VAL A 58 21.35 -15.46 -0.84
CA VAL A 58 22.00 -14.41 -1.64
C VAL A 58 23.01 -13.62 -0.81
N GLU A 59 24.03 -13.10 -1.48
CA GLU A 59 25.07 -12.28 -0.84
C GLU A 59 24.46 -11.17 0.02
N ASP A 60 25.11 -10.89 1.16
CA ASP A 60 24.63 -9.91 2.14
C ASP A 60 25.01 -8.48 1.75
N THR A 61 24.52 -8.06 0.57
CA THR A 61 24.82 -6.77 -0.05
C THR A 61 23.55 -6.07 -0.54
N GLY A 62 23.56 -4.74 -0.63
CA GLY A 62 22.39 -3.97 -1.08
C GLY A 62 21.33 -3.78 0.02
N TYR A 63 20.06 -3.74 -0.38
CA TYR A 63 18.91 -3.31 0.42
C TYR A 63 17.80 -4.36 0.38
N GLU A 64 17.46 -4.90 1.54
CA GLU A 64 16.41 -5.90 1.72
C GLU A 64 15.33 -5.41 2.68
N ILE A 65 14.07 -5.72 2.35
CA ILE A 65 12.98 -5.68 3.32
C ILE A 65 12.43 -7.09 3.50
N ALA A 66 12.39 -7.52 4.76
CA ALA A 66 11.81 -8.79 5.11
C ALA A 66 10.33 -8.67 5.49
N PHE A 67 9.53 -9.64 5.09
CA PHE A 67 8.15 -9.84 5.51
C PHE A 67 8.12 -11.01 6.47
N ALA A 68 7.65 -10.79 7.69
CA ALA A 68 7.44 -11.84 8.68
C ALA A 68 6.03 -11.78 9.25
N GLY A 69 5.52 -12.90 9.71
CA GLY A 69 4.23 -12.96 10.34
C GLY A 69 3.85 -14.39 10.67
N ARG A 70 2.85 -14.56 11.52
CA ARG A 70 2.30 -15.89 11.82
C ARG A 70 1.83 -16.59 10.54
N SER A 71 1.84 -17.92 10.55
CA SER A 71 1.17 -18.67 9.49
C SER A 71 -0.28 -18.19 9.33
N ASN A 72 -0.72 -17.97 8.09
CA ASN A 72 -2.01 -17.37 7.73
C ASN A 72 -2.25 -15.91 8.17
N ALA A 73 -1.23 -15.17 8.63
CA ALA A 73 -1.35 -13.73 8.88
C ALA A 73 -1.58 -12.91 7.59
N GLY A 74 -1.45 -13.52 6.41
CA GLY A 74 -1.69 -12.85 5.12
C GLY A 74 -0.42 -12.36 4.41
N LYS A 75 0.77 -12.83 4.82
CA LYS A 75 2.07 -12.47 4.24
C LYS A 75 2.15 -12.63 2.73
N SER A 76 1.90 -13.83 2.21
CA SER A 76 1.91 -14.07 0.77
C SER A 76 0.85 -13.23 0.04
N SER A 77 -0.32 -13.02 0.64
CA SER A 77 -1.37 -12.15 0.08
C SER A 77 -0.96 -10.69 0.06
N ALA A 78 -0.21 -10.21 1.05
CA ALA A 78 0.30 -8.85 1.09
C ALA A 78 1.36 -8.63 0.01
N ILE A 79 2.33 -9.54 -0.09
CA ILE A 79 3.37 -9.50 -1.15
C ILE A 79 2.70 -9.49 -2.53
N ASN A 80 1.79 -10.43 -2.79
CA ASN A 80 1.09 -10.54 -4.07
C ASN A 80 0.23 -9.30 -4.40
N ALA A 81 -0.42 -8.71 -3.40
CA ALA A 81 -1.19 -7.48 -3.60
C ALA A 81 -0.29 -6.27 -3.89
N LEU A 82 0.84 -6.17 -3.19
CA LEU A 82 1.83 -5.09 -3.33
C LEU A 82 2.53 -5.15 -4.69
N THR A 83 2.91 -6.33 -5.14
CA THR A 83 3.59 -6.53 -6.43
C THR A 83 2.62 -6.68 -7.60
N ASN A 84 1.30 -6.69 -7.33
CA ASN A 84 0.24 -6.96 -8.31
C ASN A 84 0.43 -8.29 -9.08
N GLN A 85 0.91 -9.34 -8.39
CA GLN A 85 1.17 -10.67 -8.97
C GLN A 85 0.48 -11.77 -8.18
N LYS A 86 -0.31 -12.62 -8.84
CA LYS A 86 -1.15 -13.63 -8.16
C LYS A 86 -0.38 -14.77 -7.49
N GLN A 87 0.80 -15.12 -7.99
CA GLN A 87 1.50 -16.36 -7.63
C GLN A 87 3.00 -16.17 -7.33
N LEU A 88 3.43 -14.92 -7.08
CA LEU A 88 4.82 -14.61 -6.76
C LEU A 88 5.20 -15.24 -5.41
N ALA A 89 4.53 -14.81 -4.35
CA ALA A 89 4.61 -15.46 -3.04
C ALA A 89 3.55 -16.55 -2.94
N ARG A 90 3.99 -17.80 -2.82
CA ARG A 90 3.08 -18.95 -2.71
C ARG A 90 2.90 -19.33 -1.24
N ALA A 91 1.65 -19.41 -0.80
CA ALA A 91 1.34 -20.03 0.48
C ALA A 91 1.67 -21.52 0.41
N SER A 92 2.60 -22.00 1.26
CA SER A 92 2.93 -23.43 1.30
C SER A 92 1.69 -24.24 1.70
N LYS A 93 1.26 -25.15 0.82
CA LYS A 93 0.12 -26.06 1.05
C LYS A 93 0.44 -27.21 2.02
N LYS A 94 1.73 -27.45 2.33
CA LYS A 94 2.18 -28.54 3.21
C LYS A 94 2.85 -27.93 4.45
N PRO A 95 2.13 -27.83 5.57
CA PRO A 95 2.69 -27.30 6.80
C PRO A 95 3.82 -28.18 7.34
N GLY A 96 4.90 -27.55 7.81
CA GLY A 96 5.83 -28.13 8.78
C GLY A 96 7.03 -28.95 8.27
N ARG A 97 7.26 -29.12 6.96
CA ARG A 97 8.35 -29.99 6.48
C ARG A 97 9.60 -29.26 5.97
N THR A 98 9.48 -28.08 5.36
CA THR A 98 10.62 -27.24 5.00
C THR A 98 10.15 -25.80 4.91
N GLN A 99 10.78 -24.92 5.69
CA GLN A 99 10.48 -23.49 5.74
C GLN A 99 11.59 -22.76 4.99
N MET A 100 11.35 -22.41 3.73
CA MET A 100 12.32 -21.73 2.87
C MET A 100 12.16 -20.21 2.97
N ILE A 101 13.27 -19.50 3.06
CA ILE A 101 13.31 -18.05 2.89
C ILE A 101 13.26 -17.76 1.39
N ASN A 102 12.27 -17.01 0.93
CA ASN A 102 12.16 -16.67 -0.49
C ASN A 102 12.63 -15.24 -0.74
N PHE A 103 13.46 -15.06 -1.75
CA PHE A 103 13.98 -13.77 -2.18
C PHE A 103 13.32 -13.38 -3.51
N PHE A 104 12.94 -12.12 -3.62
CA PHE A 104 12.40 -11.53 -4.83
C PHE A 104 13.21 -10.29 -5.19
N SER A 105 13.81 -10.24 -6.38
CA SER A 105 14.52 -9.05 -6.88
C SER A 105 13.53 -8.00 -7.38
N LEU A 106 13.88 -6.72 -7.31
CA LEU A 106 13.04 -5.60 -7.77
C LEU A 106 13.51 -5.02 -9.11
N GLY A 107 13.84 -5.92 -10.06
CA GLY A 107 14.38 -5.57 -11.37
C GLY A 107 15.89 -5.31 -11.38
N ASN A 108 16.57 -5.41 -10.24
CA ASN A 108 18.02 -5.34 -10.09
C ASN A 108 18.50 -6.28 -8.96
N PRO A 109 19.80 -6.61 -8.89
CA PRO A 109 20.30 -7.52 -7.87
C PRO A 109 20.35 -6.88 -6.47
N ASP A 110 20.43 -5.56 -6.35
CA ASP A 110 20.71 -4.87 -5.08
C ASP A 110 19.48 -4.64 -4.20
N GLN A 111 18.27 -4.65 -4.76
CA GLN A 111 17.03 -4.35 -4.03
C GLN A 111 16.11 -5.57 -4.02
N ARG A 112 15.77 -6.05 -2.82
CA ARG A 112 15.04 -7.32 -2.68
C ARG A 112 13.94 -7.29 -1.63
N LEU A 113 12.87 -8.03 -1.91
CA LEU A 113 11.87 -8.42 -0.92
C LEU A 113 12.21 -9.82 -0.42
N VAL A 114 12.13 -10.02 0.89
CA VAL A 114 12.42 -11.31 1.52
C VAL A 114 11.18 -11.82 2.24
N ASP A 115 10.67 -12.96 1.81
CA ASP A 115 9.54 -13.64 2.45
C ASP A 115 10.08 -14.65 3.45
N LEU A 116 10.07 -14.26 4.73
CA LEU A 116 10.46 -15.15 5.81
C LEU A 116 9.37 -16.18 6.05
N PRO A 117 9.72 -17.42 6.41
CA PRO A 117 8.72 -18.41 6.77
C PRO A 117 7.84 -17.99 7.95
N GLY A 118 6.60 -18.48 7.92
CA GLY A 118 5.61 -18.12 8.92
C GLY A 118 5.84 -18.84 10.25
N TYR A 119 5.96 -18.09 11.34
CA TYR A 119 6.11 -18.65 12.68
C TYR A 119 4.75 -19.02 13.33
N GLY A 120 4.82 -19.66 14.50
CA GLY A 120 3.64 -19.98 15.32
C GLY A 120 2.80 -21.16 14.84
N TYR A 121 3.35 -22.05 14.00
CA TYR A 121 2.65 -23.27 13.59
C TYR A 121 2.71 -24.34 14.69
N ALA A 122 1.55 -24.78 15.17
CA ALA A 122 1.44 -25.72 16.30
C ALA A 122 2.00 -27.11 15.99
N ALA A 123 1.92 -27.57 14.74
CA ALA A 123 2.29 -28.94 14.36
C ALA A 123 3.78 -29.12 13.97
N VAL A 124 4.64 -28.14 14.24
CA VAL A 124 6.09 -28.27 14.01
C VAL A 124 6.74 -28.86 15.27
N PRO A 125 7.64 -29.86 15.17
CA PRO A 125 8.38 -30.37 16.32
C PRO A 125 9.16 -29.25 17.03
N GLU A 126 9.22 -29.30 18.36
CA GLU A 126 9.83 -28.24 19.17
C GLU A 126 11.30 -27.98 18.80
N ALA A 127 12.07 -29.04 18.57
CA ALA A 127 13.46 -28.94 18.13
C ALA A 127 13.61 -28.15 16.81
N MET A 128 12.68 -28.34 15.86
CA MET A 128 12.69 -27.57 14.62
C MET A 128 12.30 -26.11 14.86
N LYS A 129 11.37 -25.82 15.78
CA LYS A 129 11.02 -24.42 16.13
C LYS A 129 12.22 -23.68 16.71
N ILE A 130 12.99 -24.31 17.60
CA ILE A 130 14.16 -23.71 18.24
C ILE A 130 15.23 -23.35 17.20
N VAL A 131 15.57 -24.31 16.32
CA VAL A 131 16.53 -24.05 15.22
C VAL A 131 16.03 -22.90 14.36
N TRP A 132 14.74 -22.90 14.01
CA TRP A 132 14.17 -21.88 13.15
C TRP A 132 14.12 -20.49 13.81
N GLN A 133 13.84 -20.42 15.11
CA GLN A 133 13.91 -19.19 15.90
C GLN A 133 15.32 -18.62 15.94
N LYS A 134 16.33 -19.47 16.17
CA LYS A 134 17.74 -19.05 16.20
C LYS A 134 18.20 -18.52 14.83
N GLU A 135 17.82 -19.18 13.75
CA GLU A 135 18.11 -18.69 12.39
C GLU A 135 17.42 -17.35 12.13
N LEU A 136 16.15 -17.20 12.54
CA LEU A 136 15.43 -15.96 12.34
C LEU A 136 16.00 -14.79 13.18
N GLU A 137 16.35 -15.06 14.43
CA GLU A 137 17.07 -14.12 15.29
C GLU A 137 18.39 -13.69 14.65
N ASN A 138 19.21 -14.66 14.21
CA ASN A 138 20.47 -14.39 13.52
C ASN A 138 20.27 -13.54 12.26
N TYR A 139 19.25 -13.83 11.45
CA TYR A 139 18.91 -13.04 10.28
C TYR A 139 18.60 -11.59 10.65
N LEU A 140 17.69 -11.39 11.62
CA LEU A 140 17.28 -10.05 12.00
C LEU A 140 18.43 -9.25 12.60
N ILE A 141 19.32 -9.87 13.37
CA ILE A 141 20.42 -9.19 14.08
C ILE A 141 21.64 -8.97 13.18
N HIS A 142 22.01 -9.92 12.31
CA HIS A 142 23.31 -9.91 11.64
C HIS A 142 23.30 -9.57 10.15
N ARG A 143 22.18 -9.77 9.44
CA ARG A 143 22.05 -9.56 7.97
C ARG A 143 22.22 -8.08 7.58
N GLN A 144 23.38 -7.63 7.11
CA GLN A 144 23.69 -6.22 6.86
C GLN A 144 22.79 -5.57 5.80
N SER A 145 22.44 -6.32 4.75
CA SER A 145 21.55 -5.88 3.69
C SER A 145 20.11 -5.65 4.16
N LEU A 146 19.70 -6.19 5.32
CA LEU A 146 18.36 -6.00 5.89
C LEU A 146 18.17 -4.57 6.43
N GLN A 147 17.36 -3.78 5.73
CA GLN A 147 17.08 -2.39 6.06
C GLN A 147 15.74 -2.19 6.79
N GLY A 148 14.86 -3.18 6.73
CA GLY A 148 13.59 -3.11 7.44
C GLY A 148 12.82 -4.42 7.52
N LEU A 149 11.91 -4.47 8.48
CA LEU A 149 10.99 -5.58 8.71
C LEU A 149 9.54 -5.08 8.57
N VAL A 150 8.78 -5.70 7.70
CA VAL A 150 7.32 -5.61 7.67
C VAL A 150 6.78 -6.77 8.50
N LEU A 151 6.22 -6.48 9.68
CA LEU A 151 5.67 -7.47 10.58
C LEU A 151 4.15 -7.53 10.45
N LEU A 152 3.64 -8.63 9.88
CA LEU A 152 2.22 -8.82 9.62
C LEU A 152 1.53 -9.49 10.81
N MET A 153 0.48 -8.83 11.29
CA MET A 153 -0.38 -9.33 12.36
C MET A 153 -1.83 -9.30 11.89
N ASP A 154 -2.55 -10.42 12.05
CA ASP A 154 -4.00 -10.44 11.81
C ASP A 154 -4.66 -9.48 12.81
N ILE A 155 -5.39 -8.49 12.31
CA ILE A 155 -5.97 -7.40 13.12
C ILE A 155 -6.86 -7.90 14.27
N ARG A 156 -7.40 -9.12 14.15
CA ARG A 156 -8.26 -9.73 15.17
C ARG A 156 -7.47 -10.29 16.36
N HIS A 157 -6.18 -10.55 16.17
CA HIS A 157 -5.29 -11.15 17.16
C HIS A 157 -3.86 -10.57 17.08
N PRO A 158 -3.67 -9.25 17.27
CA PRO A 158 -2.35 -8.64 17.23
C PRO A 158 -1.52 -8.98 18.47
N LEU A 159 -0.21 -8.71 18.39
CA LEU A 159 0.75 -8.77 19.50
C LEU A 159 0.74 -10.10 20.25
N GLN A 160 0.70 -11.22 19.53
CA GLN A 160 0.91 -12.53 20.14
C GLN A 160 2.37 -12.67 20.59
N HIS A 161 2.64 -13.68 21.41
CA HIS A 161 3.95 -13.92 21.98
C HIS A 161 5.10 -13.88 20.95
N PHE A 162 4.96 -14.58 19.81
CA PHE A 162 5.97 -14.57 18.76
C PHE A 162 6.08 -13.23 18.01
N ASP A 163 4.98 -12.46 17.92
CA ASP A 163 5.03 -11.12 17.32
C ASP A 163 5.85 -10.19 18.22
N VAL A 164 5.64 -10.25 19.54
CA VAL A 164 6.40 -9.48 20.54
C VAL A 164 7.88 -9.84 20.49
N MET A 165 8.23 -11.12 20.45
CA MET A 165 9.62 -11.55 20.38
C MET A 165 10.33 -11.04 19.10
N MET A 166 9.64 -11.06 17.95
CA MET A 166 10.16 -10.49 16.71
C MET A 166 10.43 -8.99 16.81
N LEU A 167 9.53 -8.26 17.47
CA LEU A 167 9.68 -6.82 17.71
C LEU A 167 10.87 -6.53 18.63
N GLU A 168 11.08 -7.33 19.67
CA GLU A 168 12.22 -7.20 20.58
C GLU A 168 13.56 -7.47 19.89
N TRP A 169 13.64 -8.52 19.06
CA TRP A 169 14.83 -8.79 18.25
C TRP A 169 15.14 -7.65 17.28
N ALA A 170 14.13 -7.17 16.55
CA ALA A 170 14.30 -6.03 15.64
C ALA A 170 14.74 -4.76 16.39
N TYR A 171 14.18 -4.52 17.58
CA TYR A 171 14.55 -3.39 18.44
C TYR A 171 16.02 -3.47 18.89
N SER A 172 16.51 -4.66 19.25
CA SER A 172 17.90 -4.85 19.70
C SER A 172 18.93 -4.38 18.67
N ARG A 173 18.62 -4.51 17.37
CA ARG A 173 19.43 -4.01 16.26
C ARG A 173 19.13 -2.56 15.87
N LYS A 174 18.09 -1.95 16.41
CA LYS A 174 17.50 -0.69 15.90
C LYS A 174 17.05 -0.81 14.44
N LEU A 175 16.58 -2.00 14.06
CA LEU A 175 16.03 -2.24 12.74
C LEU A 175 14.74 -1.45 12.56
N PHE A 176 14.54 -0.87 11.38
CA PHE A 176 13.27 -0.23 11.07
C PHE A 176 12.16 -1.29 11.00
N VAL A 177 11.08 -1.09 11.75
CA VAL A 177 9.91 -1.98 11.71
C VAL A 177 8.68 -1.20 11.29
N HIS A 178 7.92 -1.81 10.38
CA HIS A 178 6.59 -1.40 10.01
C HIS A 178 5.59 -2.52 10.30
N VAL A 179 4.72 -2.29 11.27
CA VAL A 179 3.66 -3.21 11.65
C VAL A 179 2.50 -3.09 10.68
N LEU A 180 2.09 -4.21 10.10
CA LEU A 180 0.98 -4.30 9.18
C LEU A 180 -0.19 -5.05 9.82
N LEU A 181 -1.25 -4.34 10.23
CA LEU A 181 -2.48 -4.97 10.74
C LEU A 181 -3.32 -5.46 9.56
N THR A 182 -3.12 -6.71 9.20
CA THR A 182 -3.72 -7.34 8.03
C THR A 182 -5.18 -7.74 8.26
N LYS A 183 -5.89 -8.02 7.16
CA LYS A 183 -7.31 -8.42 7.14
C LYS A 183 -8.21 -7.38 7.79
N SER A 184 -7.89 -6.09 7.64
CA SER A 184 -8.74 -5.00 8.12
C SER A 184 -10.17 -5.06 7.56
N ASP A 185 -10.37 -5.70 6.39
CA ASP A 185 -11.68 -5.98 5.80
C ASP A 185 -12.59 -6.87 6.67
N LYS A 186 -12.02 -7.59 7.65
CA LYS A 186 -12.79 -8.42 8.59
C LYS A 186 -13.36 -7.64 9.76
N MET A 187 -13.11 -6.34 9.84
CA MET A 187 -13.63 -5.49 10.90
C MET A 187 -14.26 -4.22 10.34
N ASN A 188 -15.28 -3.72 11.04
CA ASN A 188 -15.85 -2.42 10.74
C ASN A 188 -14.82 -1.30 11.01
N ARG A 189 -14.97 -0.16 10.33
CA ARG A 189 -14.02 0.97 10.41
C ARG A 189 -13.72 1.44 11.84
N GLY A 190 -14.74 1.52 12.71
CA GLY A 190 -14.57 1.90 14.11
C GLY A 190 -13.67 0.93 14.89
N PRO A 191 -14.05 -0.35 15.02
CA PRO A 191 -13.21 -1.38 15.63
C PRO A 191 -11.80 -1.49 15.02
N ALA A 192 -11.66 -1.34 13.70
CA ALA A 192 -10.34 -1.36 13.04
C ALA A 192 -9.44 -0.23 13.52
N ASN A 193 -9.97 0.99 13.61
CA ASN A 193 -9.23 2.13 14.15
C ASN A 193 -8.93 1.95 15.64
N GLN A 194 -9.85 1.36 16.42
CA GLN A 194 -9.59 1.08 17.82
C GLN A 194 -8.42 0.09 17.99
N ALA A 195 -8.42 -1.01 17.24
CA ALA A 195 -7.31 -1.98 17.25
C ALA A 195 -5.96 -1.33 16.86
N LEU A 196 -5.96 -0.46 15.86
CA LEU A 196 -4.76 0.32 15.48
C LEU A 196 -4.25 1.17 16.65
N LEU A 197 -5.14 1.90 17.32
CA LEU A 197 -4.78 2.74 18.47
C LEU A 197 -4.29 1.91 19.66
N ASP A 198 -4.94 0.79 19.95
CA ASP A 198 -4.58 -0.10 21.05
C ASP A 198 -3.18 -0.69 20.85
N VAL A 199 -2.89 -1.20 19.65
CA VAL A 199 -1.56 -1.73 19.32
C VAL A 199 -0.52 -0.61 19.38
N LYS A 200 -0.82 0.58 18.85
CA LYS A 200 0.09 1.73 18.94
C LYS A 200 0.40 2.13 20.38
N GLN A 201 -0.59 2.09 21.27
CA GLN A 201 -0.38 2.36 22.70
C GLN A 201 0.45 1.27 23.37
N GLN A 202 0.24 0.00 23.01
CA GLN A 202 1.03 -1.12 23.55
C GLN A 202 2.50 -1.04 23.11
N LEU A 203 2.77 -0.77 21.83
CA LEU A 203 4.13 -0.53 21.32
C LEU A 203 4.82 0.61 22.10
N LYS A 204 4.11 1.72 22.32
CA LYS A 204 4.63 2.84 23.13
C LYS A 204 4.93 2.44 24.58
N LYS A 205 4.07 1.63 25.22
CA LYS A 205 4.31 1.12 26.59
C LYS A 205 5.56 0.24 26.65
N MET A 206 5.81 -0.53 25.60
CA MET A 206 7.02 -1.35 25.44
C MET A 206 8.26 -0.53 25.03
N LYS A 207 8.12 0.80 24.85
CA LYS A 207 9.17 1.70 24.34
C LYS A 207 9.68 1.32 22.95
N LEU A 208 8.82 0.71 22.16
CA LEU A 208 9.05 0.33 20.77
C LEU A 208 8.48 1.43 19.86
N ASP A 209 9.36 2.23 19.27
CA ASP A 209 8.96 3.29 18.33
C ASP A 209 8.89 2.76 16.90
N PHE A 210 7.86 1.97 16.63
CA PHE A 210 7.62 1.35 15.33
C PHE A 210 6.40 1.95 14.65
N SER A 211 6.50 2.06 13.32
CA SER A 211 5.39 2.52 12.49
C SER A 211 4.33 1.42 12.36
N ILE A 212 3.07 1.80 12.16
CA ILE A 212 1.95 0.87 12.09
C ILE A 212 0.83 1.40 11.19
N GLN A 213 0.22 0.52 10.38
CA GLN A 213 -0.94 0.86 9.56
C GLN A 213 -1.97 -0.30 9.49
N LEU A 214 -3.16 0.03 8.99
CA LEU A 214 -4.19 -0.94 8.60
C LEU A 214 -3.94 -1.44 7.18
N PHE A 215 -4.24 -2.71 6.92
CA PHE A 215 -4.02 -3.30 5.60
C PHE A 215 -5.05 -4.37 5.23
N SER A 216 -5.50 -4.34 3.98
CA SER A 216 -6.29 -5.40 3.38
C SER A 216 -5.84 -5.68 1.96
N SER A 217 -5.31 -6.89 1.73
CA SER A 217 -5.05 -7.39 0.38
C SER A 217 -6.33 -7.47 -0.47
N LEU A 218 -7.47 -7.77 0.16
CA LEU A 218 -8.75 -7.93 -0.52
C LEU A 218 -9.26 -6.58 -1.04
N ASN A 219 -9.28 -5.58 -0.17
CA ASN A 219 -9.77 -4.24 -0.48
C ASN A 219 -8.68 -3.33 -1.05
N LYS A 220 -7.45 -3.85 -1.25
CA LYS A 220 -6.27 -3.07 -1.67
C LYS A 220 -5.99 -1.85 -0.78
N GLN A 221 -6.36 -1.94 0.50
CA GLN A 221 -6.21 -0.84 1.45
C GLN A 221 -4.76 -0.79 1.96
N GLY A 222 -4.14 0.39 1.88
CA GLY A 222 -2.83 0.68 2.48
C GLY A 222 -1.63 0.27 1.61
N LEU A 223 -1.83 -0.01 0.31
CA LEU A 223 -0.75 -0.41 -0.58
C LEU A 223 0.24 0.74 -0.83
N GLU A 224 -0.27 1.95 -1.09
CA GLU A 224 0.52 3.14 -1.36
C GLU A 224 1.32 3.56 -0.11
N GLU A 225 0.70 3.51 1.07
CA GLU A 225 1.37 3.79 2.35
C GLU A 225 2.51 2.80 2.60
N LEU A 226 2.24 1.49 2.42
CA LEU A 226 3.25 0.46 2.59
C LEU A 226 4.38 0.61 1.56
N ALA A 227 4.05 0.86 0.30
CA ALA A 227 5.03 1.05 -0.78
C ALA A 227 5.93 2.26 -0.51
N SER A 228 5.37 3.37 -0.03
CA SER A 228 6.13 4.57 0.34
C SER A 228 7.10 4.29 1.50
N VAL A 229 6.60 3.65 2.56
CA VAL A 229 7.44 3.25 3.71
C VAL A 229 8.58 2.32 3.26
N MET A 230 8.28 1.36 2.40
CA MET A 230 9.27 0.40 1.90
C MET A 230 10.27 1.03 0.94
N GLY A 231 9.81 1.89 0.01
CA GLY A 231 10.65 2.57 -0.96
C GLY A 231 11.80 3.33 -0.28
N GLY A 232 11.50 4.05 0.80
CA GLY A 232 12.51 4.79 1.54
C GLY A 232 13.58 3.91 2.20
N ARG A 233 13.27 2.65 2.50
CA ARG A 233 14.21 1.69 3.10
C ARG A 233 14.96 0.86 2.06
N LEU A 234 14.37 0.70 0.87
CA LEU A 234 15.00 0.02 -0.26
C LEU A 234 15.83 0.97 -1.13
N ASN A 235 16.06 2.21 -0.68
CA ASN A 235 16.78 3.23 -1.44
C ASN A 235 16.15 3.51 -2.83
N PHE A 236 14.82 3.49 -2.89
CA PHE A 236 14.09 3.87 -4.10
C PHE A 236 14.05 5.39 -4.24
N THR A 237 14.50 5.88 -5.39
CA THR A 237 14.45 7.30 -5.78
C THR A 237 13.54 7.48 -6.99
N LEU A 238 12.97 8.68 -7.15
CA LEU A 238 12.12 9.00 -8.31
C LEU A 238 12.90 8.95 -9.63
N GLU A 239 14.21 9.19 -9.60
CA GLU A 239 15.10 9.14 -10.76
C GLU A 239 15.26 7.70 -11.30
N GLN A 240 15.31 6.69 -10.41
CA GLN A 240 15.39 5.27 -10.80
C GLN A 240 14.14 4.76 -11.55
N SER A 241 13.02 5.52 -11.51
CA SER A 241 11.80 5.17 -12.26
C SER A 241 11.85 5.57 -13.74
N ALA A 242 12.86 6.35 -14.14
CA ALA A 242 12.97 6.96 -15.47
C ALA A 242 13.82 6.17 -16.49
N GLU A 243 14.12 4.89 -16.26
CA GLU A 243 14.50 4.00 -17.37
C GLU A 243 13.25 3.65 -18.19
N PHE A 244 12.69 4.65 -18.86
CA PHE A 244 11.91 4.47 -20.08
C PHE A 244 12.92 4.45 -21.22
N ASP A 245 13.13 3.27 -21.79
CA ASP A 245 13.93 3.15 -22.99
C ASP A 245 13.13 3.71 -24.16
N LEU A 246 13.35 4.99 -24.47
CA LEU A 246 12.81 5.66 -25.65
C LEU A 246 13.19 4.92 -26.94
N ALA A 247 14.23 4.08 -26.93
CA ALA A 247 14.62 3.25 -28.07
C ALA A 247 13.71 2.02 -28.29
N LEU A 248 12.78 1.73 -27.37
CA LEU A 248 11.78 0.66 -27.51
C LEU A 248 10.41 1.17 -27.98
N ILE A 249 10.26 2.48 -28.19
CA ILE A 249 9.09 3.01 -28.90
C ILE A 249 9.34 2.71 -30.38
N PRO A 250 8.50 1.90 -31.06
CA PRO A 250 8.59 1.79 -32.51
C PRO A 250 8.44 3.19 -33.08
N GLU A 251 9.41 3.63 -33.88
CA GLU A 251 9.20 4.81 -34.71
C GLU A 251 7.92 4.54 -35.51
N ALA A 252 6.92 5.40 -35.37
CA ALA A 252 5.71 5.29 -36.16
C ALA A 252 6.15 5.39 -37.63
N GLU A 253 5.98 4.30 -38.38
CA GLU A 253 6.19 4.36 -39.82
C GLU A 253 5.13 5.30 -40.41
N ALA A 254 5.54 6.09 -41.39
CA ALA A 254 4.75 7.15 -42.00
C ALA A 254 3.45 6.67 -42.69
N ASP A 255 3.17 5.36 -42.69
CA ASP A 255 2.00 4.73 -43.30
C ASP A 255 0.77 4.61 -42.36
N ASP A 256 0.90 4.88 -41.06
CA ASP A 256 -0.24 4.83 -40.12
C ASP A 256 -1.08 6.13 -40.05
N LEU A 257 -0.77 7.11 -40.90
CA LEU A 257 -1.58 8.32 -41.09
C LEU A 257 -2.40 8.24 -42.39
N ALA A 258 -3.25 7.21 -42.49
CA ALA A 258 -4.30 7.18 -43.51
C ALA A 258 -5.57 7.86 -42.97
N GLU A 259 -5.77 9.09 -43.46
CA GLU A 259 -7.06 9.73 -43.78
C GLU A 259 -8.24 9.52 -42.81
N ASP A 260 -8.38 10.41 -41.82
CA ASP A 260 -9.70 10.99 -41.54
C ASP A 260 -9.67 12.43 -42.04
N SER A 261 -10.27 12.64 -43.21
CA SER A 261 -10.40 13.93 -43.89
C SER A 261 -11.24 14.90 -43.06
N ILE A 262 -10.59 15.97 -42.59
CA ILE A 262 -11.25 17.23 -42.29
C ILE A 262 -10.73 18.21 -43.34
N GLU A 263 -11.54 18.46 -44.37
CA GLU A 263 -11.33 19.55 -45.32
C GLU A 263 -11.78 20.87 -44.67
N GLU A 264 -10.81 21.70 -44.34
CA GLU A 264 -10.85 23.17 -44.21
C GLU A 264 -9.56 23.61 -44.94
N ASP A 265 -9.43 24.60 -45.82
CA ASP A 265 -10.27 25.65 -46.37
C ASP A 265 -9.51 26.18 -47.62
N ASP A 266 -10.18 27.00 -48.42
CA ASP A 266 -9.71 28.33 -48.86
C ASP A 266 -9.31 28.65 -50.32
N GLU A 267 -9.81 29.85 -50.68
CA GLU A 267 -9.38 30.84 -51.68
C GLU A 267 -9.78 30.79 -53.18
N SER A 268 -10.71 31.72 -53.46
CA SER A 268 -10.67 32.76 -54.51
C SER A 268 -11.15 32.45 -55.92
N GLU A 269 -12.26 33.09 -56.33
CA GLU A 269 -12.30 33.95 -57.53
C GLU A 269 -13.58 34.81 -57.62
N ALA A 270 -13.35 36.06 -58.05
CA ALA A 270 -14.22 36.98 -58.78
C ALA A 270 -15.42 37.70 -58.11
N PHE A 271 -15.38 39.01 -58.33
CA PHE A 271 -16.38 40.06 -58.09
C PHE A 271 -17.72 39.79 -58.80
N ASP A 272 -18.84 40.16 -58.16
CA ASP A 272 -19.74 41.16 -58.74
C ASP A 272 -20.67 41.79 -57.67
N ALA A 273 -20.94 43.06 -57.87
CA ALA A 273 -21.76 43.92 -57.02
C ALA A 273 -23.26 43.70 -57.27
N GLU A 274 -24.10 43.83 -56.24
CA GLU A 274 -25.36 44.59 -56.33
C GLU A 274 -26.05 44.75 -54.95
N GLU A 275 -27.05 45.62 -54.94
CA GLU A 275 -27.50 46.53 -53.89
C GLU A 275 -28.41 45.95 -52.79
N ILE A 276 -28.26 46.54 -51.58
CA ILE A 276 -29.29 47.18 -50.73
C ILE A 276 -30.65 46.47 -50.56
N GLU A 277 -31.00 46.10 -49.31
CA GLU A 277 -32.14 46.70 -48.60
C GLU A 277 -32.10 46.39 -47.09
N VAL A 278 -32.32 47.43 -46.30
CA VAL A 278 -32.37 47.41 -44.84
C VAL A 278 -33.84 47.53 -44.45
N ASP A 279 -34.33 46.67 -43.56
CA ASP A 279 -35.54 46.95 -42.77
C ASP A 279 -35.47 46.23 -41.40
N PRO A 280 -36.20 46.72 -40.37
CA PRO A 280 -35.69 46.90 -39.01
C PRO A 280 -36.19 45.83 -38.03
N PRO A 281 -35.73 45.84 -36.75
CA PRO A 281 -35.98 44.74 -35.83
C PRO A 281 -37.35 44.89 -35.16
N GLU A 282 -38.15 43.82 -35.16
CA GLU A 282 -39.38 43.78 -34.37
C GLU A 282 -39.20 42.96 -33.08
N GLN A 283 -39.74 43.56 -32.02
CA GLN A 283 -39.46 43.30 -30.62
C GLN A 283 -40.17 42.06 -30.08
N ALA A 284 -39.55 41.44 -29.07
CA ALA A 284 -40.21 40.50 -28.18
C ALA A 284 -41.33 41.17 -27.37
N PRO A 285 -42.37 40.40 -26.99
CA PRO A 285 -42.99 40.61 -25.70
C PRO A 285 -42.86 39.41 -24.75
N LYS A 286 -42.91 39.81 -23.50
CA LYS A 286 -42.70 39.14 -22.21
C LYS A 286 -43.89 38.23 -21.79
N PRO A 287 -43.82 37.58 -20.61
CA PRO A 287 -44.36 36.25 -20.33
C PRO A 287 -45.77 36.28 -19.72
N ASP A 288 -46.34 35.08 -19.57
CA ASP A 288 -47.22 34.69 -18.47
C ASP A 288 -46.78 33.34 -17.90
#